data_AF-U1GAF0-F1
#
_entry.id   AF-U1GAF0-F1
#
_cell.length_a   1.000
_cell.length_b   1.000
_cell.length_c   1.000
_cell.angle_alpha   90.00
_cell.angle_beta   90.00
_cell.angle_gamma   90.00
#
_symmetry.space_group_name_H-M   'P 1'
#
loop_
_entity.id
_entity.type
_entity.pdbx_description
1 polymer ?
#
loop_
_entity_poly.entity_id
_entity_poly.type
_entity_poly.pdbx_seq_one_letter_code
_entity_poly.pdbx_strand_id
1 'polypeptide(L)'
;MIKSDIQRLDAKRRHVNERKKQFAVAVYKQQDYPHRLNFYELPPTSEISLEDFEKWAIHRLRILAEIEACSFRNKTPQETAAHIEPLLKKYLPLSANSAAAGGVIDQRLRDER
;
A
#
# COMPACT_ATOMS: atom_id res chain seq x y z
N MET A 1 11.46 -1.86 -50.09
CA MET A 1 12.62 -1.60 -49.22
C MET A 1 12.17 -0.62 -48.14
N ILE A 2 11.66 -1.13 -47.01
CA ILE A 2 11.14 -0.32 -45.90
C ILE A 2 12.14 -0.45 -44.76
N LYS A 3 12.89 0.63 -44.50
CA LYS A 3 13.81 0.71 -43.36
C LYS A 3 12.95 1.05 -42.13
N SER A 4 12.76 0.07 -41.25
CA SER A 4 12.22 0.31 -39.93
C SER A 4 13.29 1.01 -39.09
N ASP A 5 13.11 2.31 -38.88
CA ASP A 5 13.81 3.06 -37.84
C ASP A 5 13.37 2.49 -36.48
N ILE A 6 14.16 1.56 -35.96
CA ILE A 6 14.08 1.13 -34.56
C ILE A 6 14.51 2.34 -33.73
N GLN A 7 13.51 3.09 -33.27
CA GLN A 7 13.67 4.18 -32.32
C GLN A 7 14.63 3.74 -31.22
N ARG A 8 15.78 4.41 -31.16
CA ARG A 8 16.82 4.19 -30.15
C ARG A 8 16.16 4.23 -28.77
N LEU A 9 16.08 3.06 -28.13
CA LEU A 9 15.65 2.92 -26.74
C LEU A 9 16.46 3.91 -25.89
N ASP A 10 15.74 4.86 -25.30
CA ASP A 10 16.28 5.91 -24.46
C ASP A 10 17.18 5.30 -23.37
N ALA A 11 18.45 5.71 -23.30
CA ALA A 11 19.44 5.14 -22.40
C ALA A 11 19.09 5.31 -20.91
N LYS A 12 18.10 6.15 -20.60
CA LYS A 12 17.52 6.33 -19.26
C LYS A 12 16.56 5.20 -18.85
N ARG A 13 16.19 4.29 -19.76
CA ARG A 13 15.38 3.08 -19.47
C ARG A 13 16.24 1.81 -19.32
N ARG A 14 17.55 1.93 -19.09
CA ARG A 14 18.40 0.78 -18.78
C ARG A 14 17.96 0.18 -17.44
N HIS A 15 17.59 -1.10 -17.48
CA HIS A 15 17.30 -1.90 -16.29
C HIS A 15 18.49 -1.79 -15.32
N VAL A 16 18.25 -1.23 -14.13
CA VAL A 16 19.26 -1.19 -13.07
C VAL A 16 19.65 -2.63 -12.75
N ASN A 17 20.94 -2.94 -12.89
CA ASN A 17 21.52 -4.25 -12.62
C ASN A 17 21.08 -4.72 -11.22
N GLU A 18 20.23 -5.76 -11.14
CA GLU A 18 19.56 -6.19 -9.90
C GLU A 18 20.56 -6.53 -8.79
N ARG A 19 21.73 -7.05 -9.17
CA ARG A 19 22.86 -7.34 -8.26
C ARG A 19 23.41 -6.12 -7.53
N LYS A 20 23.26 -4.92 -8.09
CA LYS A 20 23.68 -3.67 -7.45
C LYS A 20 22.59 -3.05 -6.58
N LYS A 21 21.32 -3.49 -6.71
CA LYS A 21 20.21 -3.01 -5.87
C LYS A 21 20.36 -3.45 -4.42
N GLN A 22 20.95 -4.63 -4.17
CA GLN A 22 21.15 -5.17 -2.82
C GLN A 22 22.12 -4.33 -1.96
N PHE A 23 23.03 -3.61 -2.61
CA PHE A 23 24.00 -2.72 -1.95
C PHE A 23 23.61 -1.25 -2.04
N ALA A 24 22.40 -0.95 -2.53
CA ALA A 24 21.90 0.42 -2.59
C ALA A 24 21.56 0.91 -1.18
N VAL A 25 21.95 2.15 -0.88
CA VAL A 25 21.59 2.81 0.38
C VAL A 25 20.07 3.00 0.41
N ALA A 26 19.43 2.57 1.50
CA ALA A 26 17.99 2.75 1.68
C ALA A 26 17.64 4.24 1.67
N VAL A 27 16.74 4.63 0.76
CA VAL A 27 16.27 6.00 0.64
C VAL A 27 15.07 6.18 1.55
N TYR A 28 15.28 6.84 2.68
CA TYR A 28 14.21 7.24 3.59
C TYR A 28 13.66 8.59 3.14
N LYS A 29 12.41 8.60 2.67
CA LYS A 29 11.73 9.81 2.25
C LYS A 29 10.39 9.90 2.95
N GLN A 30 10.10 11.06 3.53
CA GLN A 30 8.76 11.37 4.00
C GLN A 30 7.81 11.39 2.81
N GLN A 31 6.88 10.42 2.79
CA GLN A 31 5.89 10.28 1.73
C GLN A 31 4.60 10.97 2.14
N ASP A 32 4.10 11.82 1.26
CA ASP A 32 2.72 12.26 1.31
C ASP A 32 1.92 11.25 0.49
N TYR A 33 0.93 10.60 1.12
CA TYR A 33 0.10 9.57 0.50
C TYR A 33 -1.22 10.17 0.01
N PRO A 34 -1.29 10.65 -1.25
CA PRO A 34 -2.48 11.30 -1.77
C PRO A 34 -3.63 10.32 -2.01
N HIS A 35 -3.33 9.04 -2.22
CA HIS A 35 -4.29 8.00 -2.54
C HIS A 35 -4.30 6.90 -1.47
N ARG A 36 -5.43 6.20 -1.33
CA ARG A 36 -5.60 5.05 -0.41
C ARG A 36 -4.97 3.75 -0.91
N LEU A 37 -4.93 3.57 -2.23
CA LEU A 37 -4.29 2.42 -2.84
C LEU A 37 -2.81 2.71 -2.98
N ASN A 38 -1.99 2.04 -2.18
CA ASN A 38 -0.54 2.22 -2.17
C ASN A 38 0.17 0.87 -2.36
N PHE A 39 1.35 0.93 -2.96
CA PHE A 39 2.18 -0.25 -3.26
C PHE A 39 3.22 -0.55 -2.17
N TYR A 40 3.27 0.24 -1.09
CA TYR A 40 4.19 0.06 0.04
C TYR A 40 5.68 -0.02 -0.37
N GLU A 41 6.09 0.81 -1.32
CA GLU A 41 7.45 0.75 -1.89
C GLU A 41 8.54 1.28 -0.95
N LEU A 42 8.24 2.34 -0.19
CA LEU A 42 9.17 2.92 0.79
C LEU A 42 8.62 2.75 2.20
N PRO A 43 9.51 2.49 3.18
CA PRO A 43 9.10 2.41 4.58
C PRO A 43 8.67 3.79 5.10
N PRO A 44 7.59 3.87 5.90
CA PRO A 44 7.19 5.12 6.54
C PRO A 44 8.25 5.55 7.56
N THR A 45 8.61 6.83 7.57
CA THR A 45 9.66 7.41 8.44
C THR A 45 9.11 8.14 9.66
N SER A 46 7.82 8.00 9.94
CA SER A 46 7.18 8.75 11.02
C SER A 46 7.20 7.99 12.34
N GLU A 47 7.26 8.74 13.45
CA GLU A 47 7.21 8.19 14.80
C GLU A 47 5.77 7.91 15.23
N ILE A 48 5.58 6.86 16.05
CA ILE A 48 4.31 6.44 16.64
C ILE A 48 4.52 5.96 18.07
N SER A 49 3.46 6.01 18.88
CA SER A 49 3.48 5.41 20.21
C SER A 49 3.47 3.88 20.11
N LEU A 50 4.03 3.20 21.11
CA LEU A 50 4.03 1.73 21.17
C LEU A 50 2.60 1.17 21.20
N GLU A 51 1.71 1.81 21.96
CA GLU A 51 0.33 1.37 22.09
C GLU A 51 -0.45 1.49 20.77
N ASP A 52 -0.21 2.58 20.01
CA ASP A 52 -0.82 2.75 18.69
C ASP A 52 -0.30 1.72 17.69
N PHE A 53 1.02 1.46 17.71
CA PHE A 53 1.64 0.41 16.88
C PHE A 53 0.97 -0.95 17.12
N GLU A 54 0.83 -1.37 18.38
CA GLU A 54 0.21 -2.65 18.72
C GLU A 54 -1.25 -2.71 18.28
N LYS A 55 -2.03 -1.64 18.52
CA LYS A 55 -3.44 -1.56 18.10
C LYS A 55 -3.58 -1.72 16.59
N TRP A 56 -2.78 -0.99 15.80
CA TRP A 56 -2.86 -1.02 14.34
C TRP A 56 -2.39 -2.36 13.77
N ALA A 57 -1.31 -2.92 14.32
CA ALA A 57 -0.84 -4.26 13.97
C ALA A 57 -1.94 -5.32 14.18
N ILE A 58 -2.62 -5.30 15.33
CA ILE A 58 -3.72 -6.23 15.62
C ILE A 58 -4.88 -6.03 14.64
N HIS A 59 -5.27 -4.78 14.35
CA HIS A 59 -6.33 -4.48 13.39
C HIS A 59 -6.01 -5.01 11.98
N ARG A 60 -4.79 -4.79 11.50
CA ARG A 60 -4.33 -5.24 10.19
C ARG A 60 -4.26 -6.76 10.09
N LEU A 61 -3.69 -7.44 11.11
CA LEU A 61 -3.63 -8.90 11.17
C LEU A 61 -5.03 -9.52 11.14
N ARG A 62 -5.99 -8.92 11.84
CA ARG A 62 -7.37 -9.41 11.85
C ARG A 62 -8.01 -9.31 10.47
N ILE A 63 -7.81 -8.21 9.74
CA ILE A 63 -8.33 -8.05 8.37
C ILE A 63 -7.68 -9.06 7.42
N LEU A 64 -6.35 -9.24 7.50
CA LEU A 64 -5.63 -10.20 6.65
C LEU A 64 -6.08 -11.65 6.91
N ALA A 65 -6.28 -12.03 8.17
CA ALA A 65 -6.77 -13.35 8.54
C ALA A 65 -8.18 -13.61 7.99
N GLU A 66 -9.06 -12.61 7.99
CA GLU A 66 -10.42 -12.75 7.45
C GLU A 66 -10.42 -12.82 5.91
N ILE A 67 -9.52 -12.07 5.24
CA ILE A 67 -9.28 -12.19 3.80
C ILE A 67 -8.81 -13.61 3.47
N GLU A 68 -7.83 -14.13 4.20
CA GLU A 68 -7.32 -15.49 4.02
C GLU A 68 -8.41 -16.54 4.25
N ALA A 69 -9.22 -16.38 5.30
CA ALA A 69 -10.34 -17.28 5.59
C ALA A 69 -11.41 -17.25 4.47
N CYS A 70 -11.67 -16.09 3.86
CA CYS A 70 -12.56 -15.98 2.71
C CYS A 70 -11.99 -16.65 1.46
N SER A 71 -10.68 -16.49 1.24
CA SER A 71 -9.95 -17.18 0.16
C SER A 71 -10.00 -18.70 0.35
N PHE A 72 -9.76 -19.21 1.56
CA PHE A 72 -9.80 -20.63 1.87
C PHE A 72 -11.19 -21.24 1.66
N ARG A 73 -12.25 -20.47 1.93
CA ARG A 73 -13.64 -20.88 1.72
C ARG A 73 -14.10 -20.74 0.25
N ASN A 74 -13.22 -20.41 -0.68
CA ASN A 74 -13.51 -20.20 -2.10
C ASN A 74 -14.66 -19.21 -2.35
N LYS A 75 -14.81 -18.19 -1.50
CA LYS A 75 -15.82 -17.15 -1.70
C LYS A 75 -15.50 -16.34 -2.95
N THR A 76 -16.53 -15.89 -3.64
CA THR A 76 -16.35 -14.98 -4.78
C THR A 76 -15.79 -13.63 -4.29
N PRO A 77 -15.14 -12.84 -5.18
CA PRO A 77 -14.64 -11.52 -4.82
C PRO A 77 -15.73 -10.56 -4.29
N GLN A 78 -16.96 -10.68 -4.80
CA GLN A 78 -18.09 -9.85 -4.36
C GLN A 78 -18.58 -10.23 -2.96
N GLU A 79 -18.66 -11.52 -2.64
CA GLU A 79 -19.03 -11.99 -1.29
C GLU A 79 -17.95 -11.64 -0.27
N THR A 80 -16.68 -11.76 -0.68
CA THR A 80 -15.52 -11.38 0.11
C THR A 80 -15.56 -9.87 0.43
N ALA A 81 -15.83 -9.03 -0.58
CA ALA A 81 -15.97 -7.60 -0.39
C ALA A 81 -17.12 -7.24 0.57
N ALA A 82 -18.31 -7.84 0.38
CA ALA A 82 -19.46 -7.62 1.26
C ALA A 82 -19.19 -8.07 2.71
N HIS A 83 -18.42 -9.15 2.90
CA HIS A 83 -18.06 -9.64 4.22
C HIS A 83 -17.04 -8.75 4.94
N ILE A 84 -16.06 -8.22 4.19
CA ILE A 84 -14.95 -7.44 4.74
C ILE A 84 -15.34 -5.97 4.95
N GLU A 85 -16.26 -5.42 4.15
CA GLU A 85 -16.70 -4.02 4.27
C GLU A 85 -17.06 -3.57 5.71
N PRO A 86 -17.85 -4.32 6.50
CA PRO A 86 -18.13 -3.94 7.89
C PRO A 86 -16.89 -4.02 8.80
N LEU A 87 -15.96 -4.94 8.54
CA LEU A 87 -14.72 -5.08 9.30
C LEU A 87 -13.76 -3.92 9.00
N LEU A 88 -13.67 -3.50 7.74
CA LEU A 88 -12.91 -2.31 7.35
C LEU A 88 -13.47 -1.07 8.02
N LYS A 89 -14.78 -0.83 7.97
CA LYS A 89 -15.40 0.33 8.64
C LYS A 89 -15.11 0.39 10.14
N LYS A 90 -14.93 -0.78 10.79
CA LYS A 90 -14.66 -0.88 12.24
C LYS A 90 -13.19 -0.72 12.61
N TYR A 91 -12.30 -1.41 11.90
CA TYR A 91 -10.89 -1.53 12.28
C TYR A 91 -9.94 -0.70 11.41
N LEU A 92 -10.36 -0.34 10.19
CA LEU A 92 -9.55 0.38 9.21
C LEU A 92 -10.45 1.25 8.30
N PRO A 93 -10.96 2.39 8.80
CA PRO A 93 -11.90 3.22 8.08
C PRO A 93 -11.26 3.92 6.87
N LEU A 94 -11.37 3.29 5.70
CA LEU A 94 -10.91 3.84 4.42
C LEU A 94 -11.87 4.93 3.91
N SER A 95 -11.65 6.19 4.30
CA SER A 95 -12.44 7.32 3.80
C SER A 95 -12.10 7.68 2.35
N ALA A 96 -13.07 8.24 1.61
CA ALA A 96 -12.96 8.57 0.20
C ALA A 96 -11.78 9.52 -0.10
N ASN A 97 -11.12 9.31 -1.25
CA ASN A 97 -9.95 10.10 -1.68
C ASN A 97 -10.23 11.61 -1.79
N SER A 98 -11.48 12.01 -2.03
CA SER A 98 -11.93 13.40 -2.19
C SER A 98 -12.22 14.13 -0.87
N ALA A 99 -12.30 13.43 0.27
CA ALA A 99 -12.55 14.05 1.57
C ALA A 99 -11.24 14.61 2.16
N ALA A 100 -10.76 15.71 1.60
CA ALA A 100 -9.59 16.43 2.09
C ALA A 100 -10.03 17.59 3.01
N ALA A 101 -10.26 17.31 4.29
CA ALA A 101 -10.31 18.36 5.31
C ALA A 101 -9.93 17.83 6.70
N GLY A 102 -8.81 18.32 7.24
CA GLY A 102 -8.57 18.49 8.68
C GLY A 102 -8.10 17.29 9.53
N GLY A 103 -8.60 16.07 9.32
CA GLY A 103 -8.31 14.92 10.22
C GLY A 103 -7.93 13.61 9.53
N VAL A 104 -7.88 13.62 8.20
CA VAL A 104 -7.78 12.41 7.36
C VAL A 104 -6.34 11.95 7.14
N ILE A 105 -5.35 12.86 7.26
CA ILE A 105 -3.93 12.53 7.09
C ILE A 105 -3.49 11.50 8.13
N ASP A 106 -3.93 11.64 9.39
CA ASP A 106 -3.63 10.70 10.46
C ASP A 106 -4.27 9.32 10.20
N GLN A 107 -5.50 9.27 9.65
CA GLN A 107 -6.10 8.02 9.18
C GLN A 107 -5.33 7.38 8.01
N ARG A 108 -4.75 8.17 7.10
CA ARG A 108 -3.93 7.62 5.99
C ARG A 108 -2.63 7.04 6.51
N LEU A 109 -1.99 7.73 7.43
CA LEU A 109 -0.79 7.28 8.11
C LEU A 109 -1.06 6.00 8.92
N ARG A 110 -2.23 5.89 9.55
CA ARG A 110 -2.70 4.66 10.24
C ARG A 110 -2.88 3.47 9.30
N ASP A 111 -3.36 3.70 8.07
CA ASP A 111 -3.60 2.61 7.11
C ASP A 111 -2.30 2.00 6.56
N GLU A 112 -1.17 2.67 6.75
CA GLU A 112 0.12 2.26 6.20
C GLU A 112 1.20 1.94 7.23
N ARG A 113 1.01 2.38 8.47
CA ARG A 113 1.84 2.02 9.62
C ARG A 113 1.32 0.74 10.27
#